data_AF-A0A9X8VME2-F1
#
_entry.id   AF-A0A9X8VME2-F1
#
_cell.length_a   1.000
_cell.length_b   1.000
_cell.length_c   1.000
_cell.angle_alpha   90.00
_cell.angle_beta   90.00
_cell.angle_gamma   90.00
#
_symmetry.space_group_name_H-M   'P 1'
#
loop_
_entity.id
_entity.type
_entity.pdbx_description
1 polymer ?
#
loop_
_entity_poly.entity_id
_entity_poly.type
_entity_poly.pdbx_seq_one_letter_code
_entity_poly.pdbx_strand_id
1 'polypeptide(L)'
;EGWLALGYPAEAIHHALAASDVSMLRDILLQHAWSLFHHSELALLEECLNALPYERLIQNPKLALLQAWLAQSQHRYSEVNTLLERAERTMREQKIEIDQTLHAEFDALRAQVAINAGKPEEAERLATEALKFLPLSSYYSRIVATSV
;
A
#
# COMPACT_ATOMS: atom_id res chain seq x y z
N GLU A 1 21.38 -15.21 -14.69
CA GLU A 1 20.83 -15.39 -13.33
C GLU A 1 20.64 -14.00 -12.73
N GLY A 2 19.48 -13.72 -12.12
CA GLY A 2 19.01 -12.36 -11.85
C GLY A 2 19.42 -11.82 -10.48
N TRP A 3 19.68 -10.51 -10.40
CA TRP A 3 20.08 -9.77 -9.19
C TRP A 3 19.15 -9.99 -7.96
N LEU A 4 17.87 -10.32 -8.18
CA LEU A 4 16.94 -10.75 -7.12
C LEU A 4 17.45 -11.97 -6.34
N ALA A 5 18.12 -12.92 -7.00
CA ALA A 5 18.64 -14.13 -6.35
C ALA A 5 19.87 -13.85 -5.46
N LEU A 6 20.49 -12.67 -5.61
CA LEU A 6 21.68 -12.27 -4.88
C LEU A 6 21.38 -11.36 -3.68
N GLY A 7 20.11 -11.04 -3.41
CA GLY A 7 19.70 -10.24 -2.25
C GLY A 7 19.90 -8.73 -2.41
N TYR A 8 19.98 -8.24 -3.65
CA TYR A 8 20.23 -6.84 -4.00
C TYR A 8 18.97 -6.20 -4.63
N PRO A 9 17.91 -5.93 -3.85
CA PRO A 9 16.66 -5.39 -4.37
C PRO A 9 16.85 -3.98 -4.95
N ALA A 10 17.76 -3.17 -4.41
CA ALA A 10 18.01 -1.81 -4.90
C ALA A 10 18.62 -1.82 -6.32
N GLU A 11 19.57 -2.73 -6.59
CA GLU A 11 20.19 -2.90 -7.89
C GLU A 11 19.20 -3.47 -8.91
N ALA A 12 18.36 -4.44 -8.50
CA ALA A 12 17.29 -4.95 -9.34
C ALA A 12 16.28 -3.86 -9.71
N ILE A 13 15.91 -2.99 -8.75
CA ILE A 13 15.06 -1.81 -8.98
C ILE A 13 15.72 -0.85 -9.96
N HIS A 14 17.00 -0.52 -9.74
CA HIS A 14 17.74 0.39 -10.62
C HIS A 14 17.75 -0.11 -12.07
N HIS A 15 17.99 -1.41 -12.26
CA HIS A 15 17.93 -2.02 -13.59
C HIS A 15 16.53 -1.98 -14.20
N ALA A 16 15.49 -2.32 -13.43
CA ALA A 16 14.11 -2.28 -13.91
C ALA A 16 13.68 -0.86 -14.30
N LEU A 17 14.04 0.15 -13.49
CA LEU A 17 13.78 1.56 -13.79
C LEU A 17 14.53 2.03 -15.04
N ALA A 18 15.84 1.77 -15.13
CA ALA A 18 16.65 2.17 -16.28
C ALA A 18 16.17 1.52 -17.60
N ALA A 19 15.68 0.28 -17.53
CA ALA A 19 15.11 -0.43 -18.68
C ALA A 19 13.64 -0.09 -18.95
N SER A 20 12.98 0.70 -18.09
CA SER A 20 11.52 0.88 -18.09
C SER A 20 10.74 -0.45 -18.09
N ASP A 21 11.29 -1.48 -17.42
CA ASP A 21 10.66 -2.80 -17.32
C ASP A 21 9.62 -2.80 -16.20
N VAL A 22 8.41 -2.38 -16.58
CA VAL A 22 7.25 -2.31 -15.69
C VAL A 22 6.89 -3.66 -15.08
N SER A 23 7.08 -4.77 -15.81
CA SER A 23 6.72 -6.09 -15.28
C SER A 23 7.71 -6.51 -14.20
N MET A 24 9.00 -6.37 -14.46
CA MET A 24 10.05 -6.66 -13.49
C MET A 24 9.91 -5.76 -12.26
N LEU A 25 9.67 -4.46 -12.45
CA LEU A 25 9.49 -3.52 -11.35
C LEU A 25 8.29 -3.89 -10.46
N ARG A 26 7.16 -4.26 -11.07
CA ARG A 26 5.98 -4.76 -10.33
C ARG A 26 6.33 -5.98 -9.51
N ASP A 27 7.01 -6.96 -10.09
CA ASP A 27 7.32 -8.22 -9.43
C ASP A 27 8.32 -8.03 -8.27
N ILE A 28 9.27 -7.11 -8.43
CA ILE A 28 10.15 -6.67 -7.33
C ILE A 28 9.35 -6.02 -6.21
N LEU A 29 8.45 -5.08 -6.54
CA LEU A 29 7.65 -4.38 -5.54
C LEU A 29 6.77 -5.35 -4.74
N LEU A 30 6.13 -6.32 -5.39
CA LEU A 30 5.30 -7.31 -4.70
C LEU A 30 6.08 -8.16 -3.68
N GLN A 31 7.39 -8.32 -3.87
CA GLN A 31 8.26 -9.11 -3.00
C GLN A 31 8.96 -8.25 -1.93
N HIS A 32 9.35 -7.03 -2.27
CA HIS A 32 10.32 -6.26 -1.48
C HIS A 32 9.82 -4.90 -1.01
N ALA A 33 8.67 -4.41 -1.46
CA ALA A 33 8.28 -3.03 -1.20
C ALA A 33 7.97 -2.75 0.28
N TRP A 34 7.45 -3.74 1.02
CA TRP A 34 7.33 -3.63 2.48
C TRP A 34 8.69 -3.54 3.18
N SER A 35 9.71 -4.22 2.66
CA SER A 35 11.09 -4.07 3.18
C SER A 35 11.60 -2.66 2.98
N LEU A 36 11.39 -2.07 1.79
CA LEU A 36 11.75 -0.66 1.54
C LEU A 36 11.04 0.27 2.51
N PHE A 37 9.73 0.08 2.68
CA PHE A 37 8.92 0.86 3.62
C PHE A 37 9.47 0.77 5.06
N HIS A 38 9.74 -0.44 5.55
CA HIS A 38 10.24 -0.65 6.92
C HIS A 38 11.64 -0.09 7.16
N HIS A 39 12.49 -0.05 6.13
CA HIS A 39 13.83 0.55 6.22
C HIS A 39 13.83 2.07 5.92
N SER A 40 12.65 2.69 5.82
CA SER A 40 12.50 4.13 5.52
C SER A 40 13.07 4.54 4.15
N GLU A 41 13.17 3.61 3.21
CA GLU A 41 13.55 3.86 1.80
C GLU A 41 12.34 4.42 1.00
N LEU A 42 11.67 5.43 1.55
CA LEU A 42 10.38 5.92 1.07
C LEU A 42 10.49 6.64 -0.28
N ALA A 43 11.59 7.36 -0.51
CA ALA A 43 11.83 8.06 -1.78
C ALA A 43 12.00 7.06 -2.94
N LEU A 44 12.76 5.98 -2.72
CA LEU A 44 12.92 4.91 -3.72
C LEU A 44 11.60 4.19 -3.95
N LEU A 45 10.84 3.90 -2.88
CA LEU A 45 9.53 3.29 -3.02
C LEU A 45 8.55 4.17 -3.82
N GLU A 46 8.56 5.49 -3.58
CA GLU A 46 7.76 6.46 -4.31
C GLU A 46 8.13 6.51 -5.79
N GLU A 47 9.43 6.55 -6.11
CA GLU A 47 9.93 6.48 -7.48
C GLU A 47 9.44 5.21 -8.19
N CYS A 48 9.56 4.05 -7.53
CA CYS A 48 9.11 2.78 -8.09
C CYS A 48 7.61 2.74 -8.35
N LEU A 49 6.80 3.21 -7.40
CA LEU A 49 5.34 3.25 -7.55
C LEU A 49 4.91 4.22 -8.66
N ASN A 50 5.59 5.36 -8.80
CA ASN A 50 5.32 6.35 -9.85
C ASN A 50 5.76 5.86 -11.25
N ALA A 51 6.76 4.99 -11.33
CA ALA A 51 7.19 4.38 -12.59
C ALA A 51 6.24 3.26 -13.07
N LEU A 52 5.34 2.75 -12.22
CA LEU A 52 4.28 1.83 -12.63
C LEU A 52 3.08 2.58 -13.22
N PRO A 53 2.67 2.29 -14.47
CA PRO A 53 1.39 2.75 -14.99
C PRO A 53 0.25 2.30 -14.07
N TYR A 54 -0.71 3.19 -13.82
CA TYR A 54 -1.78 2.92 -12.86
C TYR A 54 -2.58 1.67 -13.23
N GLU A 55 -2.81 1.43 -14.51
CA GLU A 55 -3.52 0.27 -15.03
C GLU A 55 -2.82 -1.05 -14.70
N ARG A 56 -1.49 -1.02 -14.49
CA ARG A 56 -0.68 -2.17 -14.07
C ARG A 56 -0.62 -2.28 -12.55
N LEU A 57 -0.49 -1.16 -11.85
CA LEU A 57 -0.48 -1.10 -10.40
C LEU A 57 -1.78 -1.67 -9.81
N ILE A 58 -2.93 -1.25 -10.34
CA ILE A 58 -4.24 -1.59 -9.79
C ILE A 58 -4.60 -3.08 -9.95
N GLN A 59 -3.98 -3.78 -10.91
CA GLN A 59 -4.14 -5.25 -11.06
C GLN A 59 -3.69 -6.02 -9.83
N ASN A 60 -2.86 -5.40 -8.97
CA ASN A 60 -2.55 -5.96 -7.66
C ASN A 60 -2.96 -4.95 -6.56
N PRO A 61 -4.13 -5.15 -5.95
CA PRO A 61 -4.65 -4.26 -4.92
C PRO A 61 -3.70 -3.98 -3.73
N LYS A 62 -2.74 -4.87 -3.45
CA LYS A 62 -1.70 -4.66 -2.42
C LYS A 62 -0.76 -3.51 -2.76
N LEU A 63 -0.53 -3.21 -4.04
CA LEU A 63 0.28 -2.06 -4.47
C LEU A 63 -0.49 -0.75 -4.27
N ALA A 64 -1.81 -0.74 -4.45
CA ALA A 64 -2.65 0.41 -4.13
C ALA A 64 -2.68 0.68 -2.61
N LEU A 65 -2.77 -0.39 -1.80
CA LEU A 65 -2.63 -0.29 -0.34
C LEU A 65 -1.28 0.34 0.04
N LEU A 66 -0.20 -0.15 -0.56
CA LEU A 66 1.14 0.35 -0.26
C LEU A 66 1.32 1.81 -0.67
N GLN A 67 0.75 2.23 -1.80
CA GLN A 67 0.74 3.63 -2.22
C GLN A 67 0.04 4.53 -1.18
N ALA A 68 -1.06 4.06 -0.60
CA ALA A 68 -1.76 4.78 0.46
C ALA A 68 -0.95 4.81 1.77
N TRP A 69 -0.26 3.71 2.13
CA TRP A 69 0.65 3.70 3.27
C TRP A 69 1.84 4.64 3.12
N LEU A 70 2.42 4.71 1.92
CA LEU A 70 3.47 5.67 1.59
C LEU A 70 2.98 7.11 1.81
N ALA A 71 1.82 7.47 1.25
CA ALA A 71 1.22 8.80 1.45
C ALA A 71 0.98 9.11 2.94
N GLN A 72 0.47 8.14 3.71
CA GLN A 72 0.29 8.26 5.16
C GLN A 72 1.61 8.51 5.89
N SER A 73 2.67 7.76 5.55
CA SER A 73 4.00 7.89 6.16
C SER A 73 4.65 9.25 5.88
N GLN A 74 4.30 9.88 4.76
CA GLN A 74 4.77 11.21 4.36
C GLN A 74 3.81 12.33 4.79
N HIS A 75 2.89 12.05 5.72
CA HIS A 75 1.90 12.98 6.27
C HIS A 75 0.90 13.55 5.24
N ARG A 76 0.75 12.90 4.08
CA ARG A 76 -0.18 13.30 3.01
C ARG A 76 -1.56 12.69 3.22
N TYR A 77 -2.16 12.94 4.37
CA TYR A 77 -3.40 12.28 4.81
C TYR A 77 -4.59 12.52 3.88
N SER A 78 -4.65 13.70 3.24
CA SER A 78 -5.68 14.02 2.23
C SER A 78 -5.57 13.15 0.98
N GLU A 79 -4.36 12.73 0.61
CA GLU A 79 -4.11 11.85 -0.53
C GLU A 79 -4.52 10.41 -0.22
N VAL A 80 -4.36 9.96 1.03
CA VAL A 80 -4.68 8.58 1.43
C VAL A 80 -6.11 8.19 1.05
N ASN A 81 -7.10 9.00 1.46
CA ASN A 81 -8.51 8.71 1.12
C ASN A 81 -8.75 8.76 -0.39
N THR A 82 -8.16 9.73 -1.08
CA THR A 82 -8.27 9.87 -2.54
C THR A 82 -7.72 8.63 -3.27
N LEU A 83 -6.57 8.12 -2.82
CA LEU A 83 -5.93 6.93 -3.37
C LEU A 83 -6.79 5.68 -3.14
N LEU A 84 -7.26 5.46 -1.91
CA LEU A 84 -8.09 4.31 -1.57
C LEU A 84 -9.44 4.33 -2.31
N GLU A 85 -10.12 5.48 -2.38
CA GLU A 85 -11.38 5.62 -3.12
C GLU A 85 -11.21 5.37 -4.62
N ARG A 86 -10.15 5.91 -5.23
CA ARG A 86 -9.82 5.67 -6.64
C ARG A 86 -9.55 4.18 -6.87
N ALA A 87 -8.78 3.56 -5.98
CA ALA A 87 -8.44 2.14 -6.06
C ALA A 87 -9.69 1.26 -6.00
N GLU A 88 -10.54 1.44 -4.99
CA GLU A 88 -11.79 0.69 -4.84
C GLU A 88 -12.75 0.91 -6.01
N ARG A 89 -12.88 2.15 -6.51
CA ARG A 89 -13.70 2.44 -7.70
C ARG A 89 -13.21 1.65 -8.90
N THR A 90 -11.91 1.71 -9.17
CA THR A 90 -11.30 1.02 -10.31
C THR A 90 -11.43 -0.49 -10.17
N MET A 91 -11.23 -1.05 -8.96
CA MET A 91 -11.41 -2.47 -8.68
C MET A 91 -12.85 -2.92 -8.96
N ARG A 92 -13.86 -2.13 -8.55
CA ARG A 92 -15.27 -2.42 -8.86
C ARG A 92 -15.55 -2.38 -10.37
N GLU A 93 -15.06 -1.36 -11.06
CA GLU A 93 -15.25 -1.21 -12.51
C GLU A 93 -14.61 -2.34 -13.31
N GLN A 94 -13.42 -2.79 -12.88
CA GLN A 94 -12.66 -3.87 -13.53
C GLN A 94 -12.99 -5.26 -12.98
N LYS A 95 -13.87 -5.37 -11.99
CA LYS A 95 -14.23 -6.61 -11.29
C LYS A 95 -13.01 -7.34 -10.71
N ILE A 96 -12.06 -6.57 -10.16
CA ILE A 96 -10.92 -7.11 -9.42
C ILE A 96 -11.44 -7.56 -8.04
N GLU A 97 -11.27 -8.84 -7.73
CA GLU A 97 -11.67 -9.38 -6.44
C GLU A 97 -10.76 -8.85 -5.33
N ILE A 98 -11.38 -8.45 -4.23
CA ILE A 98 -10.73 -8.05 -2.99
C ILE A 98 -11.37 -8.83 -1.85
N ASP A 99 -10.53 -9.47 -1.04
CA ASP A 99 -11.00 -10.23 0.11
C ASP A 99 -11.31 -9.31 1.31
N GLN A 100 -11.93 -9.88 2.33
CA GLN A 100 -12.29 -9.15 3.54
C GLN A 100 -11.06 -8.64 4.31
N THR A 101 -9.92 -9.33 4.21
CA THR A 101 -8.69 -8.91 4.87
C THR A 101 -8.16 -7.63 4.26
N LEU A 102 -8.11 -7.54 2.93
CA LEU A 102 -7.65 -6.34 2.24
C LEU A 102 -8.59 -5.16 2.45
N HIS A 103 -9.91 -5.40 2.46
CA HIS A 103 -10.87 -4.36 2.86
C HIS A 103 -10.58 -3.82 4.26
N ALA A 104 -10.30 -4.71 5.21
CA ALA A 104 -9.96 -4.33 6.57
C ALA A 104 -8.63 -3.56 6.68
N GLU A 105 -7.64 -3.87 5.82
CA GLU A 105 -6.41 -3.06 5.72
C GLU A 105 -6.70 -1.63 5.26
N PHE A 106 -7.64 -1.44 4.32
CA PHE A 106 -8.05 -0.11 3.86
C PHE A 106 -8.75 0.65 4.99
N ASP A 107 -9.65 -0.01 5.70
CA ASP A 107 -10.39 0.60 6.81
C ASP A 107 -9.48 0.96 8.00
N ALA A 108 -8.49 0.14 8.32
CA ALA A 108 -7.48 0.47 9.33
C ALA A 108 -6.72 1.76 8.97
N LEU A 109 -6.33 1.91 7.71
CA LEU A 109 -5.65 3.11 7.24
C LEU A 109 -6.58 4.33 7.24
N ARG A 110 -7.84 4.17 6.83
CA ARG A 110 -8.86 5.24 6.93
C ARG A 110 -9.12 5.67 8.37
N ALA A 111 -9.09 4.74 9.32
CA ALA A 111 -9.25 5.04 10.74
C ALA A 111 -8.15 6.01 11.23
N GLN A 112 -6.91 5.77 10.82
CA GLN A 112 -5.79 6.66 11.15
C GLN A 112 -5.94 8.07 10.54
N VAL A 113 -6.40 8.14 9.29
CA VAL A 113 -6.69 9.42 8.63
C VAL A 113 -7.81 10.15 9.36
N ALA A 114 -8.86 9.45 9.81
CA ALA A 114 -9.95 10.03 10.58
C ALA A 114 -9.48 10.58 11.93
N ILE A 115 -8.56 9.91 12.64
CA ILE A 115 -7.90 10.47 13.84
C ILE A 115 -7.17 11.77 13.52
N ASN A 116 -6.35 11.78 12.47
CA ASN A 116 -5.61 12.98 12.06
C ASN A 116 -6.52 14.13 11.62
N ALA A 117 -7.74 13.82 11.18
CA ALA A 117 -8.77 14.78 10.81
C ALA A 117 -9.66 15.24 11.98
N GLY A 118 -9.41 14.79 13.22
CA GLY A 118 -10.21 15.14 14.39
C GLY A 118 -11.60 14.49 14.40
N LYS A 119 -11.74 13.31 13.79
CA LYS A 119 -13.00 12.55 13.70
C LYS A 119 -12.90 11.21 14.45
N PRO A 120 -12.82 11.23 15.80
CA PRO A 120 -12.55 10.03 16.60
C PRO A 120 -13.65 8.97 16.48
N GLU A 121 -14.93 9.37 16.40
CA GLU A 121 -16.06 8.43 16.26
C GLU A 121 -16.00 7.65 14.94
N GLU A 122 -15.63 8.32 13.85
CA GLU A 122 -15.45 7.68 12.54
C GLU A 122 -14.25 6.71 12.58
N ALA A 123 -13.16 7.13 13.22
CA ALA A 123 -11.97 6.32 13.36
C ALA A 123 -12.24 5.04 14.17
N GLU A 124 -12.89 5.15 15.34
CA GLU A 124 -13.21 4.01 16.21
C GLU A 124 -14.07 3.00 15.47
N ARG A 125 -15.08 3.47 14.72
CA ARG A 125 -15.95 2.61 13.91
C ARG A 125 -15.16 1.85 12.84
N LEU A 126 -14.29 2.54 12.11
CA LEU A 126 -13.46 1.95 11.05
C LEU A 126 -12.46 0.93 11.62
N ALA A 127 -11.75 1.30 12.69
CA ALA A 127 -10.79 0.43 13.36
C ALA A 127 -11.45 -0.83 13.94
N THR A 128 -12.59 -0.67 14.60
CA THR A 128 -13.34 -1.79 15.18
C THR A 128 -13.80 -2.77 14.11
N GLU A 129 -14.27 -2.26 12.96
CA GLU A 129 -14.67 -3.13 11.85
C GLU A 129 -13.47 -3.85 11.23
N ALA A 130 -12.37 -3.11 10.99
CA ALA A 130 -11.14 -3.68 10.45
C ALA A 130 -10.59 -4.83 11.33
N LEU A 131 -10.53 -4.63 12.65
CA LEU A 131 -9.98 -5.60 13.59
C LEU A 131 -10.72 -6.96 13.61
N LYS A 132 -11.96 -7.03 13.11
CA LYS A 132 -12.71 -8.29 12.96
C LYS A 132 -12.12 -9.20 11.88
N PHE A 133 -11.49 -8.62 10.85
CA PHE A 133 -11.03 -9.36 9.67
C PHE A 133 -9.52 -9.28 9.44
N LEU A 134 -8.80 -8.43 10.19
CA LEU A 134 -7.34 -8.35 10.14
C LEU A 134 -6.69 -9.57 10.82
N PRO A 135 -5.96 -10.43 10.09
CA PRO A 135 -5.18 -11.50 10.69
C PRO A 135 -4.02 -10.93 11.52
N LEU A 136 -3.48 -11.72 12.45
CA LEU A 136 -2.32 -11.30 13.27
C LEU A 136 -1.08 -10.95 12.43
N SER A 137 -0.97 -11.50 11.21
CA SER A 137 0.08 -11.19 10.25
C SER A 137 0.01 -9.79 9.65
N SER A 138 -1.15 -9.11 9.74
CA SER A 138 -1.36 -7.74 9.28
C SER A 138 -0.80 -6.71 10.27
N TYR A 139 0.47 -6.85 10.62
CA TYR A 139 1.10 -6.16 11.75
C TYR A 139 0.89 -4.64 11.73
N TYR A 140 1.13 -4.00 10.59
CA TYR A 140 1.06 -2.54 10.47
C TYR A 140 -0.38 -2.02 10.59
N SER A 141 -1.31 -2.60 9.84
CA SER A 141 -2.73 -2.28 9.91
C SER A 141 -3.32 -2.53 11.30
N ARG A 142 -2.91 -3.61 11.98
CA ARG A 142 -3.37 -3.87 13.36
C ARG A 142 -2.84 -2.86 14.36
N ILE A 143 -1.57 -2.46 14.26
CA ILE A 143 -1.01 -1.41 15.14
C ILE A 143 -1.82 -0.14 15.00
N VAL A 144 -2.00 0.30 13.76
CA VAL A 144 -2.68 1.55 13.45
C VAL A 144 -4.16 1.51 13.86
N ALA A 145 -4.87 0.41 13.60
CA ALA A 145 -6.25 0.24 14.05
C ALA A 145 -6.36 0.21 15.59
N THR A 146 -5.36 -0.29 16.30
CA THR A 146 -5.37 -0.36 17.78
C THR A 146 -4.94 0.96 18.43
N SER A 147 -4.27 1.86 17.70
CA SER A 147 -3.80 3.16 18.20
C SER A 147 -4.79 4.30 18.03
N VAL A 148 -5.96 4.01 17.45
CA VAL A 148 -7.08 4.95 17.29
C VAL A 148 -7.70 5.33 18.63
#